data_AF-A0A4Q6BVQ0-F1
#
_entry.id   AF-A0A4Q6BVQ0-F1
#
_cell.length_a   1.000
_cell.length_b   1.000
_cell.length_c   1.000
_cell.angle_alpha   90.00
_cell.angle_beta   90.00
_cell.angle_gamma   90.00
#
_symmetry.space_group_name_H-M   'P 1'
#
loop_
_entity.id
_entity.type
_entity.pdbx_description
1 polymer ?
#
loop_
_entity_poly.entity_id
_entity_poly.type
_entity_poly.pdbx_seq_one_letter_code
_entity_poly.pdbx_strand_id
1 'polypeptide(L)'
;CSAIQDWEFVPTGTVGYSKAEVTRGGVSTDEVSSKTMESKLIPGLFFCGEVLDVTGWLGGYNYQWAWASGSAAGEAIAGVLE
;
A
#
# COMPACT_ATOMS: atom_id res chain seq x y z
N CYS A 1 38.21 2.42 -16.36
CA CYS A 1 36.88 3.01 -16.07
C CYS A 1 35.91 2.05 -15.37
N SER A 2 36.15 0.74 -15.31
CA SER A 2 35.25 -0.22 -14.66
C SER A 2 34.90 0.11 -13.21
N ALA A 3 35.86 0.58 -12.41
CA ALA A 3 35.60 0.94 -11.00
C ALA A 3 34.56 2.07 -10.80
N ILE A 4 34.28 2.89 -11.82
CA ILE A 4 33.25 3.95 -11.76
C ILE A 4 31.90 3.44 -12.28
N GLN A 5 31.91 2.50 -13.23
CA GLN A 5 30.72 1.99 -13.91
C GLN A 5 30.13 0.76 -13.22
N ASP A 6 30.97 -0.05 -12.57
CA ASP A 6 30.64 -1.35 -11.97
C ASP A 6 31.10 -1.39 -10.51
N TRP A 7 30.72 -0.38 -9.72
CA TRP A 7 31.07 -0.36 -8.30
C TRP A 7 30.21 -1.36 -7.50
N GLU A 8 30.85 -2.40 -6.96
CA GLU A 8 30.22 -3.31 -6.01
C GLU A 8 30.01 -2.64 -4.65
N PHE A 9 28.75 -2.43 -4.29
CA PHE A 9 28.33 -1.85 -3.03
C PHE A 9 27.54 -2.86 -2.19
N VAL A 10 28.00 -3.13 -0.98
CA VAL A 10 27.34 -4.04 -0.03
C VAL A 10 26.73 -3.21 1.11
N PRO A 11 25.41 -2.99 1.12
CA PRO A 11 24.75 -2.26 2.21
C PRO A 11 24.77 -3.08 3.50
N THR A 12 24.94 -2.41 4.65
CA THR A 12 24.91 -3.05 5.98
C THR A 12 23.49 -3.25 6.52
N GLY A 13 22.49 -2.59 5.95
CA GLY A 13 21.09 -2.67 6.35
C GLY A 13 20.26 -1.47 5.86
N THR A 14 19.05 -1.32 6.41
CA THR A 14 18.19 -0.15 6.19
C THR A 14 18.13 0.72 7.46
N VAL A 15 17.76 1.99 7.30
CA VAL A 15 17.67 2.94 8.43
C VAL A 15 16.43 2.72 9.30
N GLY A 16 15.47 1.90 8.82
CA GLY A 16 14.24 1.56 9.53
C GLY A 16 13.15 2.63 9.46
N TYR A 17 12.05 2.40 10.19
CA TYR A 17 10.80 3.15 10.08
C TYR A 17 10.89 4.63 10.46
N SER A 18 11.89 5.04 11.25
CA SER A 18 12.09 6.45 11.57
C SER A 18 12.46 7.31 10.36
N LYS A 19 12.87 6.67 9.25
CA LYS A 19 13.24 7.32 7.99
C LYS A 19 12.56 6.74 6.76
N ALA A 20 11.84 5.62 6.89
CA ALA A 20 11.10 5.05 5.77
C ALA A 20 9.94 5.98 5.37
N GLU A 21 9.73 6.15 4.07
CA GLU A 21 8.61 6.95 3.54
C GLU A 21 7.30 6.15 3.51
N VAL A 22 7.38 4.82 3.49
CA VAL A 22 6.25 3.90 3.37
C VAL A 22 6.58 2.57 4.05
N THR A 23 5.54 1.88 4.52
CA THR A 23 5.59 0.51 5.08
C THR A 23 5.27 -0.52 4.01
N ARG A 24 6.08 -1.59 3.93
CA ARG A 24 5.79 -2.76 3.11
C ARG A 24 5.16 -3.86 3.96
N GLY A 25 4.13 -4.54 3.43
CA GLY A 25 3.27 -5.43 4.22
C GLY A 25 1.99 -4.71 4.64
N GLY A 26 1.19 -5.36 5.49
CA GLY A 26 -0.05 -4.81 6.01
C GLY A 26 -1.12 -5.88 6.21
N VAL A 27 -2.37 -5.45 6.25
CA VAL A 27 -3.54 -6.35 6.21
C VAL A 27 -3.55 -7.08 4.86
N SER A 28 -3.72 -8.41 4.91
CA SER A 28 -3.72 -9.25 3.72
C SER A 28 -4.82 -8.83 2.75
N THR A 29 -4.43 -8.53 1.52
CA THR A 29 -5.38 -8.16 0.45
C THR A 29 -6.25 -9.35 0.02
N ASP A 30 -5.84 -10.58 0.30
CA ASP A 30 -6.66 -11.78 0.09
C ASP A 30 -7.89 -11.82 0.99
N GLU A 31 -7.86 -11.12 2.14
CA GLU A 31 -8.95 -11.06 3.12
C GLU A 31 -9.83 -9.82 2.95
N VAL A 32 -9.55 -9.00 1.94
CA VAL A 32 -10.29 -7.76 1.64
C VAL A 32 -10.89 -7.84 0.24
N SER A 33 -12.11 -7.35 0.09
CA SER A 33 -12.77 -7.23 -1.21
C SER A 33 -12.03 -6.22 -2.09
N SER A 34 -11.60 -6.63 -3.29
CA SER A 34 -10.91 -5.73 -4.22
C SER A 34 -11.82 -4.67 -4.84
N LYS A 35 -13.15 -4.84 -4.77
CA LYS A 35 -14.14 -3.88 -5.29
C LYS A 35 -14.59 -2.89 -4.22
N THR A 36 -14.85 -3.36 -3.01
CA THR A 36 -15.51 -2.57 -1.96
C THR A 36 -14.60 -2.17 -0.81
N MET A 37 -13.40 -2.75 -0.73
CA MET A 37 -12.47 -2.59 0.40
C MET A 37 -13.00 -3.11 1.75
N GLU A 38 -14.12 -3.86 1.74
CA GLU A 38 -14.69 -4.50 2.93
C GLU A 38 -13.91 -5.77 3.29
N SER A 39 -13.76 -6.05 4.59
CA SER A 39 -13.24 -7.31 5.08
C SER A 39 -14.15 -8.46 4.67
N LYS A 40 -13.56 -9.55 4.18
CA LYS A 40 -14.26 -10.81 3.90
C LYS A 40 -14.62 -11.57 5.19
N LEU A 41 -14.02 -11.20 6.32
CA LEU A 41 -14.16 -11.90 7.60
C LEU A 41 -15.16 -11.21 8.53
N ILE A 42 -15.25 -9.88 8.49
CA ILE A 42 -16.10 -9.08 9.38
C ILE A 42 -16.92 -8.10 8.53
N PRO A 43 -18.23 -8.36 8.35
CA PRO A 43 -19.12 -7.44 7.63
C PRO A 43 -19.17 -6.06 8.30
N GLY A 44 -19.16 -5.01 7.49
CA GLY A 44 -19.15 -3.61 7.93
C GLY A 44 -17.78 -3.07 8.36
N LEU A 45 -16.71 -3.87 8.32
CA LEU A 45 -15.35 -3.42 8.55
C LEU A 45 -14.62 -3.19 7.24
N PHE A 46 -14.01 -2.02 7.06
CA PHE A 46 -13.33 -1.61 5.83
C PHE A 46 -11.87 -1.22 6.11
N PHE A 47 -11.00 -1.43 5.13
CA PHE A 47 -9.60 -1.04 5.17
C PHE A 47 -9.23 -0.31 3.87
N CYS A 48 -8.51 0.80 3.95
CA CYS A 48 -8.04 1.53 2.77
C CYS A 48 -6.68 2.18 3.02
N GLY A 49 -5.96 2.52 1.95
CA GLY A 49 -4.65 3.15 2.02
C GLY A 49 -3.53 2.21 2.48
N GLU A 50 -2.51 2.79 3.13
CA GLU A 50 -1.23 2.14 3.45
C GLU A 50 -1.35 1.00 4.48
N VAL A 51 -2.47 0.87 5.18
CA VAL A 51 -2.68 -0.25 6.13
C VAL A 51 -2.81 -1.60 5.42
N LEU A 52 -3.20 -1.59 4.15
CA LEU A 52 -3.28 -2.79 3.30
C LEU A 52 -1.89 -3.16 2.79
N ASP A 53 -1.68 -4.45 2.53
CA ASP A 53 -0.45 -4.95 1.88
C ASP A 53 -0.39 -4.57 0.39
N VAL A 54 -0.23 -3.27 0.14
CA VAL A 54 -0.07 -2.64 -1.16
C VAL A 54 0.93 -1.51 -1.02
N THR A 55 2.06 -1.63 -1.71
CA THR A 55 3.15 -0.65 -1.66
C THR A 55 3.49 -0.18 -3.07
N GLY A 56 3.27 1.10 -3.35
CA GLY A 56 3.64 1.74 -4.60
C GLY A 56 5.11 2.17 -4.63
N TRP A 57 5.62 2.42 -5.84
CA TRP A 57 6.93 3.03 -6.03
C TRP A 57 6.94 4.49 -5.55
N LEU A 58 8.15 5.04 -5.36
CA LEU A 58 8.32 6.48 -5.14
C LEU A 58 7.79 7.28 -6.34
N GLY A 59 7.19 8.44 -6.08
CA GLY A 59 6.64 9.31 -7.12
C GLY A 59 5.11 9.42 -7.16
N GLY A 60 4.44 9.31 -6.01
CA GLY A 60 3.01 9.60 -5.87
C GLY A 60 2.07 8.39 -5.95
N TYR A 61 2.59 7.19 -6.21
CA TYR A 61 1.78 5.97 -6.34
C TYR A 61 1.08 5.58 -5.02
N ASN A 62 1.74 5.77 -3.87
CA ASN A 62 1.12 5.51 -2.57
C ASN A 62 -0.03 6.47 -2.27
N TYR A 63 0.09 7.75 -2.66
CA TYR A 63 -1.04 8.69 -2.59
C TYR A 63 -2.17 8.26 -3.51
N GLN A 64 -1.87 7.93 -4.77
CA GLN A 64 -2.89 7.45 -5.72
C GLN A 64 -3.64 6.23 -5.17
N TRP A 65 -2.93 5.29 -4.55
CA TRP A 65 -3.54 4.13 -3.90
C TRP A 65 -4.45 4.53 -2.73
N ALA A 66 -3.98 5.44 -1.87
CA ALA A 66 -4.78 5.93 -0.75
C ALA A 66 -6.08 6.60 -1.23
N TRP A 67 -6.01 7.41 -2.30
CA TRP A 67 -7.20 8.04 -2.88
C TRP A 67 -8.16 7.02 -3.50
N ALA A 68 -7.65 6.11 -4.33
CA ALA A 68 -8.49 5.15 -5.05
C ALA A 68 -9.18 4.16 -4.10
N SER A 69 -8.43 3.57 -3.16
CA SER A 69 -8.99 2.65 -2.17
C SER A 69 -9.94 3.34 -1.20
N GLY A 70 -9.63 4.58 -0.79
CA GLY A 70 -10.53 5.39 0.04
C GLY A 70 -11.86 5.71 -0.65
N SER A 71 -11.83 6.07 -1.94
CA SER A 71 -13.05 6.31 -2.72
C SER A 71 -13.90 5.05 -2.83
N ALA A 72 -13.28 3.92 -3.19
CA ALA A 72 -13.97 2.64 -3.31
C ALA A 72 -14.63 2.21 -1.98
N ALA A 73 -13.93 2.36 -0.85
CA ALA A 73 -14.51 2.10 0.47
C ALA A 73 -15.70 3.03 0.77
N GLY A 74 -15.54 4.33 0.49
CA GLY A 74 -16.59 5.33 0.73
C GLY A 74 -17.85 5.10 -0.12
N GLU A 75 -17.68 4.78 -1.39
CA GLU A 75 -18.79 4.45 -2.31
C GLU A 75 -19.52 3.18 -1.86
N ALA A 76 -18.78 2.19 -1.34
CA ALA A 76 -19.36 0.95 -0.83
C ALA A 76 -20.23 1.21 0.39
N ILE A 77 -19.71 2.02 1.33
CA ILE A 77 -20.41 2.42 2.55
C ILE A 77 -21.67 3.22 2.23
N ALA A 78 -21.60 4.12 1.24
CA ALA A 78 -22.74 4.93 0.82
C ALA A 78 -23.77 4.14 -0.01
N GLY A 79 -23.46 2.90 -0.42
CA GLY A 79 -24.34 2.08 -1.25
C GLY A 79 -24.49 2.59 -2.69
N VAL A 80 -23.51 3.34 -3.19
CA VAL A 80 -23.52 3.96 -4.54
C VAL A 80 -22.55 3.29 -5.52
N LEU A 81 -21.96 2.17 -5.12
CA LEU A 81 -20.97 1.46 -5.89
C LEU A 81 -21.66 0.62 -6.98
N GLU A 82 -21.47 1.01 -8.24
CA GLU A 82 -22.03 0.32 -9.43
C GLU A 82 -21.51 -1.12 -9.57
#